data_AF-A0A5D3FMQ8-F1
#
_entry.id   AF-A0A5D3FMQ8-F1
#
_cell.length_a   1.000
_cell.length_b   1.000
_cell.length_c   1.000
_cell.angle_alpha   90.00
_cell.angle_beta   90.00
_cell.angle_gamma   90.00
#
_symmetry.space_group_name_H-M   'P 1'
#
loop_
_entity.id
_entity.type
_entity.pdbx_description
1 polymer ?
#
loop_
_entity_poly.entity_id
_entity_poly.type
_entity_poly.pdbx_seq_one_letter_code
_entity_poly.pdbx_strand_id
1 'polypeptide(L)'
;MAHLCGLCLTLRAEHGQAARLVTNYDGLLVSVLVEAQAPDLSPRRKAGPCALRGMRTAEVVTARAQGAQLAAAASLLLAAGKTRDHVADGDGPYARRLVAAAAGRMADRWDAAGGRTGAAVGFDPSVLRDAVARQPVLEAAPGLGLLDLTEPTETAVAAVFAHTAVLAGRESNAETLAEAGRFFGRLAHLIDAVEDLADDRETGAYNPLLATGTDLGEARRHADDALRGLRLALADLELERPRLVRALLDREAGRSLDHVFAETVQASRRGPKGPRGPRPGWPVPCFTGTLVCVTCGVFQPEWSEHHGDSCGDRCWCTRHADCCDDGGCGNCDGCCDCCNCCDGCDCCDCDCGCN
;
A
#
# COMPACT_ATOMS: atom_id res chain seq x y z
N MET A 1 -5.05 -1.85 11.58
CA MET A 1 -5.51 -0.55 11.01
C MET A 1 -4.83 0.68 11.63
N ALA A 2 -4.65 0.77 12.96
CA ALA A 2 -4.05 1.95 13.62
C ALA A 2 -2.66 2.35 13.07
N HIS A 3 -1.81 1.37 12.76
CA HIS A 3 -0.46 1.59 12.21
C HIS A 3 -0.48 2.06 10.73
N LEU A 4 -1.28 1.44 9.85
CA LEU A 4 -1.40 1.87 8.43
C LEU A 4 -1.96 3.29 8.31
N CYS A 5 -3.02 3.58 9.07
CA CYS A 5 -3.57 4.94 9.13
C CYS A 5 -2.59 5.93 9.78
N GLY A 6 -1.82 5.46 10.77
CA GLY A 6 -0.72 6.21 11.38
C GLY A 6 0.35 6.58 10.35
N LEU A 7 0.81 5.62 9.55
CA LEU A 7 1.77 5.85 8.45
C LEU A 7 1.24 6.87 7.44
N CYS A 8 0.01 6.68 6.94
CA CYS A 8 -0.61 7.61 5.99
C CYS A 8 -0.65 9.05 6.53
N LEU A 9 -1.00 9.22 7.80
CA LEU A 9 -1.06 10.53 8.45
C LEU A 9 0.33 11.07 8.82
N THR A 10 1.32 10.21 9.03
CA THR A 10 2.73 10.58 9.22
C THR A 10 3.30 11.13 7.93
N LEU A 11 3.14 10.40 6.82
CA LEU A 11 3.49 10.86 5.47
C LEU A 11 2.86 12.22 5.15
N ARG A 12 1.56 12.38 5.44
CA ARG A 12 0.87 13.67 5.28
C ARG A 12 1.50 14.79 6.10
N ALA A 13 1.74 14.54 7.38
CA ALA A 13 2.17 15.56 8.34
C ALA A 13 3.60 16.03 8.06
N GLU A 14 4.50 15.09 7.78
CA GLU A 14 5.94 15.36 7.61
C GLU A 14 6.28 15.78 6.17
N HIS A 15 5.53 15.31 5.17
CA HIS A 15 5.94 15.39 3.76
C HIS A 15 4.88 15.96 2.81
N GLY A 16 3.68 16.24 3.33
CA GLY A 16 2.56 16.84 2.59
C GLY A 16 1.59 15.81 2.00
N GLN A 17 0.50 16.30 1.39
CA GLN A 17 -0.61 15.43 0.93
C GLN A 17 -0.20 14.40 -0.12
N ALA A 18 0.68 14.76 -1.06
CA ALA A 18 1.13 13.86 -2.12
C ALA A 18 1.90 12.65 -1.56
N ALA A 19 2.58 12.78 -0.42
CA ALA A 19 3.30 11.67 0.20
C ALA A 19 2.36 10.56 0.71
N ARG A 20 1.06 10.82 0.84
CA ARG A 20 0.10 9.76 1.19
C ARG A 20 0.02 8.66 0.13
N LEU A 21 0.34 8.98 -1.13
CA LEU A 21 0.36 8.02 -2.23
C LEU A 21 1.34 6.87 -2.00
N VAL A 22 2.41 7.10 -1.23
CA VAL A 22 3.42 6.07 -0.96
C VAL A 22 3.07 5.20 0.25
N THR A 23 1.87 5.35 0.83
CA THR A 23 1.42 4.47 1.93
C THR A 23 1.28 3.05 1.39
N ASN A 24 2.02 2.12 1.97
CA ASN A 24 1.99 0.70 1.59
C ASN A 24 1.80 -0.21 2.82
N TYR A 25 1.46 -1.48 2.58
CA TYR A 25 1.30 -2.47 3.63
C TYR A 25 2.63 -2.85 4.28
N ASP A 26 3.75 -2.76 3.58
CA ASP A 26 5.05 -3.12 4.16
C ASP A 26 5.46 -2.15 5.28
N GLY A 27 5.14 -0.87 5.15
CA GLY A 27 5.33 0.13 6.19
C GLY A 27 4.48 -0.11 7.44
N LEU A 28 3.38 -0.89 7.33
CA LEU A 28 2.66 -1.41 8.51
C LEU A 28 3.58 -2.29 9.35
N LEU A 29 4.30 -3.21 8.70
CA LEU A 29 5.14 -4.21 9.35
C LEU A 29 6.25 -3.54 10.15
N VAL A 30 6.90 -2.54 9.56
CA VAL A 30 7.96 -1.77 10.21
C VAL A 30 7.46 -1.13 11.52
N SER A 31 6.31 -0.45 11.48
CA SER A 31 5.76 0.15 12.70
C SER A 31 5.31 -0.88 13.73
N VAL A 32 4.79 -2.03 13.29
CA VAL A 32 4.38 -3.13 14.17
C VAL A 32 5.58 -3.80 14.83
N LEU A 33 6.68 -4.02 14.10
CA LEU A 33 7.89 -4.64 14.60
C LEU A 33 8.55 -3.81 15.70
N VAL A 34 8.58 -2.47 15.56
CA VAL A 34 9.06 -1.59 16.65
C VAL A 34 8.16 -1.72 17.89
N GLU A 35 6.83 -1.64 17.73
CA GLU A 35 5.90 -1.73 18.87
C GLU A 35 5.88 -3.12 19.54
N ALA A 36 6.15 -4.18 18.77
CA ALA A 36 6.15 -5.54 19.28
C ALA A 36 7.34 -5.85 20.19
N GLN A 37 8.43 -5.08 20.05
CA GLN A 37 9.66 -5.21 20.83
C GLN A 37 9.68 -4.28 22.06
N ALA A 38 8.99 -3.14 21.99
CA ALA A 38 9.02 -2.14 23.05
C ALA A 38 8.11 -2.53 24.24
N PRO A 39 8.53 -2.23 25.48
CA PRO A 39 7.71 -2.50 26.68
C PRO A 39 6.43 -1.65 26.70
N ASP A 40 6.47 -0.45 26.14
CA ASP A 40 5.33 0.45 26.00
C ASP A 40 4.73 0.39 24.59
N LEU A 41 3.45 0.74 24.48
CA LEU A 41 2.81 0.87 23.17
C LEU A 41 3.22 2.18 22.51
N SER A 42 3.20 2.21 21.16
CA SER A 42 3.46 3.45 20.44
C SER A 42 2.45 4.53 20.85
N PRO A 43 2.86 5.80 20.95
CA PRO A 43 1.93 6.88 21.25
C PRO A 43 0.80 6.93 20.22
N ARG A 44 -0.44 6.97 20.70
CA ARG A 44 -1.66 7.02 19.88
C ARG A 44 -2.36 8.37 20.00
N ARG A 45 -3.12 8.72 18.96
CA ARG A 45 -4.04 9.85 18.96
C ARG A 45 -5.31 9.52 18.19
N LYS A 46 -6.39 10.21 18.53
CA LYS A 46 -7.62 10.21 17.72
C LYS A 46 -7.39 10.93 16.41
N ALA A 47 -7.41 10.19 15.30
CA ALA A 47 -7.48 10.76 13.97
C ALA A 47 -8.89 11.27 13.68
N GLY A 48 -8.98 12.42 13.00
CA GLY A 48 -10.23 12.94 12.49
C GLY A 48 -10.91 12.03 11.45
N PRO A 49 -12.11 12.43 10.98
CA PRO A 49 -12.83 11.77 9.90
C PRO A 49 -11.94 11.52 8.67
N CYS A 50 -12.05 10.33 8.07
CA CYS A 50 -11.30 9.98 6.87
C CYS A 50 -12.20 9.36 5.82
N ALA A 51 -12.18 9.89 4.59
CA ALA A 51 -12.95 9.37 3.46
C ALA A 51 -12.71 7.87 3.22
N LEU A 52 -11.44 7.41 3.31
CA LEU A 52 -11.08 5.99 3.16
C LEU A 52 -11.64 5.08 4.27
N ARG A 53 -12.20 5.67 5.34
CA ARG A 53 -12.89 4.95 6.42
C ARG A 53 -14.38 5.27 6.48
N GLY A 54 -14.96 5.83 5.41
CA GLY A 54 -16.35 6.28 5.39
C GLY A 54 -16.60 7.42 6.38
N MET A 55 -15.71 8.40 6.42
CA MET A 55 -15.72 9.54 7.36
C MET A 55 -15.63 9.16 8.85
N ARG A 56 -15.31 7.91 9.18
CA ARG A 56 -15.12 7.47 10.57
C ARG A 56 -13.76 7.92 11.15
N THR A 57 -13.80 8.33 12.42
CA THR A 57 -12.60 8.56 13.24
C THR A 57 -11.94 7.24 13.63
N ALA A 58 -10.66 7.27 14.02
CA ALA A 58 -9.94 6.08 14.49
C ALA A 58 -8.79 6.48 15.41
N GLU A 59 -8.45 5.62 16.38
CA GLU A 59 -7.18 5.71 17.09
C GLU A 59 -6.05 5.25 16.16
N VAL A 60 -5.04 6.11 16.00
CA VAL A 60 -3.90 5.87 15.10
C VAL A 60 -2.59 6.09 15.82
N VAL A 61 -1.54 5.42 15.35
CA VAL A 61 -0.17 5.71 15.78
C VAL A 61 0.19 7.14 15.37
N THR A 62 0.81 7.89 16.28
CA THR A 62 1.18 9.28 16.03
C THR A 62 2.39 9.38 15.09
N ALA A 63 2.51 10.51 14.40
CA ALA A 63 3.68 10.83 13.57
C ALA A 63 4.99 10.96 14.36
N ARG A 64 4.91 11.06 15.70
CA ARG A 64 6.08 11.08 16.59
C ARG A 64 6.61 9.69 16.92
N ALA A 65 5.87 8.63 16.60
CA ALA A 65 6.36 7.28 16.82
C ALA A 65 7.48 6.97 15.82
N GLN A 66 8.66 6.64 16.33
CA GLN A 66 9.84 6.40 15.50
C GLN A 66 9.63 5.26 14.49
N GLY A 67 8.88 4.21 14.85
CA GLY A 67 8.51 3.15 13.91
C GLY A 67 7.65 3.63 12.74
N ALA A 68 6.79 4.64 12.94
CA ALA A 68 6.01 5.25 11.85
C ALA A 68 6.88 6.15 10.96
N GLN A 69 7.88 6.82 11.55
CA GLN A 69 8.85 7.63 10.82
C GLN A 69 9.80 6.77 9.98
N LEU A 70 10.30 5.65 10.52
CA LEU A 70 11.10 4.68 9.77
C LEU A 70 10.29 4.10 8.60
N ALA A 71 9.04 3.70 8.85
CA ALA A 71 8.14 3.22 7.81
C ALA A 71 7.94 4.27 6.70
N ALA A 72 7.71 5.54 7.07
CA ALA A 72 7.57 6.63 6.11
C ALA A 72 8.86 6.87 5.31
N ALA A 73 10.03 6.80 5.95
CA ALA A 73 11.32 6.93 5.29
C ALA A 73 11.54 5.83 4.24
N ALA A 74 11.32 4.56 4.63
CA ALA A 74 11.44 3.41 3.73
C ALA A 74 10.45 3.51 2.55
N SER A 75 9.17 3.79 2.83
CA SER A 75 8.16 3.96 1.78
C SER A 75 8.51 5.06 0.77
N LEU A 76 9.04 6.19 1.23
CA LEU A 76 9.44 7.30 0.34
C LEU A 76 10.66 6.96 -0.51
N LEU A 77 11.68 6.31 0.06
CA LEU A 77 12.89 5.92 -0.65
C LEU A 77 12.58 4.87 -1.72
N LEU A 78 11.80 3.85 -1.39
CA LEU A 78 11.38 2.81 -2.34
C LEU A 78 10.48 3.38 -3.43
N ALA A 79 9.53 4.24 -3.08
CA ALA A 79 8.66 4.89 -4.07
C ALA A 79 9.43 5.83 -5.00
N ALA A 80 10.44 6.54 -4.50
CA ALA A 80 11.32 7.35 -5.35
C ALA A 80 12.10 6.48 -6.34
N GLY A 81 12.63 5.34 -5.89
CA GLY A 81 13.27 4.33 -6.73
C GLY A 81 12.37 3.85 -7.87
N LYS A 82 11.21 3.29 -7.51
CA LYS A 82 10.21 2.79 -8.46
C LYS A 82 9.72 3.87 -9.44
N THR A 83 9.59 5.12 -8.98
CA THR A 83 9.19 6.22 -9.88
C THR A 83 10.29 6.57 -10.88
N ARG A 84 11.56 6.53 -10.47
CA ARG A 84 12.70 6.77 -11.39
C ARG A 84 12.80 5.67 -12.44
N ASP A 85 12.53 4.44 -12.04
CA ASP A 85 12.50 3.26 -12.91
C ASP A 85 11.47 3.41 -14.03
N HIS A 86 10.19 3.62 -13.69
CA HIS A 86 9.14 3.88 -14.69
C HIS A 86 9.41 5.11 -15.59
N VAL A 87 10.12 6.12 -15.07
CA VAL A 87 10.53 7.29 -15.87
C VAL A 87 11.66 6.94 -16.84
N ALA A 88 12.59 6.06 -16.46
CA ALA A 88 13.67 5.59 -17.32
C ALA A 88 13.15 4.68 -18.44
N ASP A 89 12.22 3.78 -18.11
CA ASP A 89 11.61 2.85 -19.07
C ASP A 89 10.59 3.53 -19.99
N GLY A 90 10.00 4.64 -19.53
CA GLY A 90 9.04 5.40 -20.31
C GLY A 90 7.66 4.75 -20.38
N ASP A 91 7.30 3.96 -19.36
CA ASP A 91 6.05 3.20 -19.33
C ASP A 91 4.80 4.10 -19.37
N GLY A 92 3.81 3.71 -20.16
CA GLY A 92 2.47 4.31 -20.18
C GLY A 92 2.47 5.84 -20.19
N PRO A 93 1.96 6.52 -19.13
CA PRO A 93 1.90 7.97 -19.08
C PRO A 93 3.28 8.65 -18.97
N TYR A 94 4.31 7.93 -18.51
CA TYR A 94 5.68 8.44 -18.35
C TYR A 94 6.40 8.61 -19.70
N ALA A 95 5.92 8.00 -20.79
CA ALA A 95 6.38 8.30 -22.15
C ALA A 95 6.26 9.80 -22.52
N ARG A 96 5.35 10.54 -21.85
CA ARG A 96 5.17 11.98 -22.06
C ARG A 96 6.21 12.75 -21.26
N ARG A 97 7.09 13.49 -21.95
CA ARG A 97 8.20 14.27 -21.34
C ARG A 97 7.79 15.14 -20.15
N LEU A 98 6.63 15.79 -20.20
CA LEU A 98 6.15 16.63 -19.08
C LEU A 98 5.75 15.80 -17.85
N VAL A 99 5.14 14.63 -18.06
CA VAL A 99 4.76 13.70 -16.99
C VAL A 99 6.03 13.11 -16.38
N ALA A 100 6.97 12.62 -17.20
CA ALA A 100 8.27 12.15 -16.75
C ALA A 100 9.04 13.19 -15.93
N ALA A 101 9.08 14.45 -16.39
CA ALA A 101 9.75 15.52 -15.67
C ALA A 101 9.09 15.84 -14.32
N ALA A 102 7.75 15.84 -14.27
CA ALA A 102 7.02 16.04 -13.02
C ALA A 102 7.22 14.88 -12.04
N ALA A 103 7.19 13.64 -12.55
CA ALA A 103 7.43 12.42 -11.78
C ALA A 103 8.87 12.37 -11.24
N GLY A 104 9.87 12.71 -12.05
CA GLY A 104 11.27 12.82 -11.62
C GLY A 104 11.46 13.82 -10.48
N ARG A 105 10.87 15.01 -10.59
CA ARG A 105 10.89 16.00 -9.49
C ARG A 105 10.20 15.49 -8.22
N MET A 106 9.11 14.73 -8.37
CA MET A 106 8.42 14.12 -7.23
C MET A 106 9.28 13.04 -6.59
N ALA A 107 9.95 12.20 -7.39
CA ALA A 107 10.89 11.20 -6.92
C ALA A 107 12.05 11.84 -6.16
N ASP A 108 12.66 12.90 -6.67
CA ASP A 108 13.73 13.64 -5.98
C ASP A 108 13.26 14.24 -4.64
N ARG A 109 12.03 14.75 -4.60
CA ARG A 109 11.43 15.25 -3.36
C ARG A 109 11.23 14.14 -2.34
N TRP A 110 10.70 12.98 -2.77
CA TRP A 110 10.48 11.83 -1.90
C TRP A 110 11.79 11.22 -1.41
N ASP A 111 12.77 11.10 -2.30
CA ASP A 111 14.13 10.66 -2.01
C ASP A 111 14.77 11.53 -0.93
N ALA A 112 14.76 12.86 -1.11
CA ALA A 112 15.29 13.79 -0.13
C ALA A 112 14.50 13.78 1.19
N ALA A 113 13.18 13.63 1.13
CA ALA A 113 12.32 13.53 2.32
C ALA A 113 12.59 12.25 3.11
N GLY A 114 12.64 11.10 2.45
CA GLY A 114 12.96 9.82 3.06
C GLY A 114 14.36 9.79 3.65
N GLY A 115 15.33 10.42 2.99
CA GLY A 115 16.69 10.59 3.52
C GLY A 115 16.73 11.38 4.84
N ARG A 116 16.02 12.52 4.90
CA ARG A 116 15.93 13.33 6.14
C ARG A 116 15.21 12.59 7.27
N THR A 117 14.08 11.93 6.97
CA THR A 117 13.31 11.20 7.98
C THR A 117 14.06 9.98 8.49
N GLY A 118 14.74 9.25 7.60
CA GLY A 118 15.60 8.12 7.97
C GLY A 118 16.74 8.56 8.90
N ALA A 119 17.48 9.60 8.51
CA ALA A 119 18.54 10.14 9.35
C ALA A 119 18.05 10.64 10.72
N ALA A 120 16.85 11.23 10.78
CA ALA A 120 16.24 11.69 12.04
C ALA A 120 15.92 10.53 13.01
N VAL A 121 15.72 9.31 12.51
CA VAL A 121 15.55 8.10 13.32
C VAL A 121 16.82 7.23 13.36
N GLY A 122 17.97 7.77 12.96
CA GLY A 122 19.26 7.07 12.96
C GLY A 122 19.38 5.94 11.93
N PHE A 123 18.49 5.89 10.94
CA PHE A 123 18.53 4.91 9.86
C PHE A 123 19.40 5.42 8.71
N ASP A 124 20.31 4.59 8.20
CA ASP A 124 21.13 4.92 7.03
C ASP A 124 20.33 4.72 5.73
N PRO A 125 19.96 5.79 5.01
CA PRO A 125 19.19 5.69 3.77
C PRO A 125 20.00 5.12 2.60
N SER A 126 21.33 5.09 2.69
CA SER A 126 22.21 4.63 1.60
C SER A 126 21.93 3.18 1.23
N VAL A 127 21.66 2.32 2.23
CA VAL A 127 21.40 0.90 2.02
C VAL A 127 20.18 0.66 1.10
N LEU A 128 19.11 1.44 1.25
CA LEU A 128 17.94 1.33 0.36
C LEU A 128 18.24 1.88 -1.03
N ARG A 129 18.99 2.98 -1.11
CA ARG A 129 19.35 3.60 -2.39
C ARG A 129 20.25 2.69 -3.21
N ASP A 130 21.22 2.06 -2.55
CA ASP A 130 22.16 1.14 -3.18
C ASP A 130 21.43 -0.12 -3.65
N ALA A 131 20.52 -0.68 -2.84
CA ALA A 131 19.67 -1.80 -3.26
C ALA A 131 18.83 -1.45 -4.50
N VAL A 132 18.15 -0.30 -4.50
CA VAL A 132 17.38 0.18 -5.66
C VAL A 132 18.27 0.41 -6.88
N ALA A 133 19.45 0.99 -6.71
CA ALA A 133 20.37 1.28 -7.81
C ALA A 133 21.03 0.03 -8.41
N ARG A 134 21.17 -1.05 -7.62
CA ARG A 134 21.72 -2.34 -8.07
C ARG A 134 20.72 -3.14 -8.91
N GLN A 135 19.42 -2.96 -8.70
CA GLN A 135 18.38 -3.77 -9.34
C GLN A 135 18.50 -3.77 -10.89
N PRO A 136 18.54 -2.63 -11.60
CA PRO A 136 18.61 -2.62 -13.07
C PRO A 136 19.94 -3.19 -13.61
N VAL A 137 21.03 -3.06 -12.83
CA VAL A 137 22.34 -3.60 -13.20
C VAL A 137 22.31 -5.13 -13.21
N LEU A 138 21.62 -5.73 -12.24
CA LEU A 138 21.47 -7.18 -12.17
C LEU A 138 20.51 -7.69 -13.24
N GLU A 139 19.41 -7.01 -13.49
CA GLU A 139 18.44 -7.39 -14.53
C GLU A 139 19.03 -7.35 -15.94
N ALA A 140 20.00 -6.47 -16.19
CA ALA A 140 20.74 -6.41 -17.45
C ALA A 140 21.89 -7.45 -17.55
N ALA A 141 22.27 -8.11 -16.45
CA ALA A 141 23.41 -9.02 -16.42
C ALA A 141 23.00 -10.45 -16.83
N PRO A 142 23.71 -11.08 -17.78
CA PRO A 142 23.41 -12.45 -18.18
C PRO A 142 23.90 -13.47 -17.16
N GLY A 143 23.18 -14.59 -17.03
CA GLY A 143 23.62 -15.77 -16.27
C GLY A 143 23.42 -15.69 -14.76
N LEU A 144 22.66 -14.72 -14.26
CA LEU A 144 22.24 -14.66 -12.87
C LEU A 144 21.12 -15.68 -12.57
N GLY A 145 21.16 -16.24 -11.37
CA GLY A 145 20.07 -17.06 -10.85
C GLY A 145 18.97 -16.20 -10.21
N LEU A 146 17.81 -16.81 -9.96
CA LEU A 146 16.68 -16.10 -9.34
C LEU A 146 17.02 -15.48 -7.98
N LEU A 147 17.84 -16.16 -7.17
CA LEU A 147 18.23 -15.65 -5.86
C LEU A 147 19.19 -14.47 -5.94
N ASP A 148 19.96 -14.33 -7.03
CA ASP A 148 20.80 -13.15 -7.25
C ASP A 148 19.93 -11.93 -7.56
N LEU A 149 18.79 -12.13 -8.24
CA LEU A 149 17.84 -11.07 -8.57
C LEU A 149 16.99 -10.63 -7.38
N THR A 150 16.77 -11.50 -6.38
CA THR A 150 16.04 -11.14 -5.16
C THR A 150 16.91 -10.47 -4.10
N GLU A 151 18.23 -10.72 -4.12
CA GLU A 151 19.18 -10.23 -3.10
C GLU A 151 19.11 -8.72 -2.80
N PRO A 152 18.91 -7.80 -3.76
CA PRO A 152 18.82 -6.37 -3.44
C PRO A 152 17.61 -6.07 -2.56
N THR A 153 16.44 -6.66 -2.88
CA THR A 153 15.23 -6.53 -2.07
C THR A 153 15.43 -7.14 -0.68
N GLU A 154 16.09 -8.30 -0.60
CA GLU A 154 16.42 -8.96 0.67
C GLU A 154 17.28 -8.04 1.55
N THR A 155 18.31 -7.42 0.96
CA THR A 155 19.21 -6.50 1.66
C THR A 155 18.50 -5.25 2.17
N ALA A 156 17.64 -4.64 1.34
CA ALA A 156 16.88 -3.46 1.72
C ALA A 156 15.93 -3.74 2.90
N VAL A 157 15.16 -4.82 2.82
CA VAL A 157 14.20 -5.20 3.87
C VAL A 157 14.94 -5.62 5.14
N ALA A 158 16.03 -6.38 5.03
CA ALA A 158 16.88 -6.76 6.16
C ALA A 158 17.37 -5.54 6.94
N ALA A 159 17.85 -4.51 6.25
CA ALA A 159 18.31 -3.28 6.88
C ALA A 159 17.19 -2.56 7.65
N VAL A 160 16.00 -2.44 7.04
CA VAL A 160 14.85 -1.80 7.70
C VAL A 160 14.40 -2.61 8.91
N PHE A 161 14.29 -3.94 8.80
CA PHE A 161 13.86 -4.80 9.90
C PHE A 161 14.87 -4.79 11.05
N ALA A 162 16.16 -4.91 10.76
CA ALA A 162 17.22 -4.81 11.77
C ALA A 162 17.15 -3.48 12.53
N HIS A 163 16.90 -2.37 11.83
CA HIS A 163 16.78 -1.05 12.46
C HIS A 163 15.58 -0.93 13.40
N THR A 164 14.54 -1.75 13.23
CA THR A 164 13.43 -1.77 14.19
C THR A 164 13.88 -2.21 15.58
N ALA A 165 14.90 -3.05 15.68
CA ALA A 165 15.50 -3.50 16.93
C ALA A 165 16.21 -2.35 17.66
N VAL A 166 16.95 -1.54 16.90
CA VAL A 166 17.64 -0.34 17.40
C VAL A 166 16.62 0.67 17.95
N LEU A 167 15.56 0.95 17.19
CA LEU A 167 14.50 1.86 17.63
C LEU A 167 13.74 1.38 18.87
N ALA A 168 13.67 0.06 19.06
CA ALA A 168 13.03 -0.54 20.23
C ALA A 168 13.97 -0.68 21.44
N GLY A 169 15.26 -0.35 21.32
CA GLY A 169 16.27 -0.57 22.36
C GLY A 169 16.51 -2.06 22.64
N ARG A 170 16.40 -2.91 21.61
CA ARG A 170 16.55 -4.37 21.66
C ARG A 170 17.58 -4.82 20.62
N GLU A 171 18.79 -4.27 20.63
CA GLU A 171 19.78 -4.54 19.57
C GLU A 171 20.15 -6.03 19.43
N SER A 172 19.95 -6.84 20.48
CA SER A 172 20.11 -8.30 20.42
C SER A 172 19.22 -8.96 19.36
N ASN A 173 18.06 -8.38 19.04
CA ASN A 173 17.17 -8.88 18.00
C ASN A 173 17.59 -8.45 16.58
N ALA A 174 18.57 -7.55 16.42
CA ALA A 174 18.87 -6.91 15.14
C ALA A 174 19.29 -7.92 14.06
N GLU A 175 20.13 -8.88 14.40
CA GLU A 175 20.61 -9.90 13.46
C GLU A 175 19.48 -10.85 13.02
N THR A 176 18.68 -11.34 13.97
CA THR A 176 17.51 -12.18 13.69
C THR A 176 16.44 -11.43 12.89
N LEU A 177 16.25 -10.13 13.15
CA LEU A 177 15.37 -9.28 12.35
C LEU A 177 15.92 -9.01 10.95
N ALA A 178 17.24 -8.87 10.80
CA ALA A 178 17.87 -8.81 9.48
C ALA A 178 17.61 -10.09 8.69
N GLU A 179 17.73 -11.25 9.34
CA GLU A 179 17.43 -12.55 8.73
C GLU A 179 15.96 -12.68 8.34
N ALA A 180 15.04 -12.36 9.25
CA ALA A 180 13.60 -12.31 8.93
C ALA A 180 13.32 -11.36 7.76
N GLY A 181 14.01 -10.21 7.71
CA GLY A 181 13.89 -9.25 6.61
C GLY A 181 14.39 -9.78 5.27
N ARG A 182 15.49 -10.55 5.24
CA ARG A 182 15.94 -11.23 4.02
C ARG A 182 14.88 -12.18 3.49
N PHE A 183 14.34 -13.06 4.34
CA PHE A 183 13.30 -14.00 3.92
C PHE A 183 12.02 -13.29 3.48
N PHE A 184 11.60 -12.24 4.18
CA PHE A 184 10.43 -11.46 3.80
C PHE A 184 10.64 -10.73 2.47
N GLY A 185 11.81 -10.12 2.25
CA GLY A 185 12.15 -9.48 0.99
C GLY A 185 12.11 -10.44 -0.20
N ARG A 186 12.64 -11.66 -0.02
CA ARG A 186 12.54 -12.72 -1.03
C ARG A 186 11.09 -13.09 -1.32
N LEU A 187 10.28 -13.29 -0.29
CA LEU A 187 8.85 -13.60 -0.45
C LEU A 187 8.11 -12.51 -1.21
N ALA A 188 8.32 -11.25 -0.85
CA ALA A 188 7.68 -10.11 -1.51
C ALA A 188 8.03 -10.06 -3.00
N HIS A 189 9.32 -10.19 -3.33
CA HIS A 189 9.79 -10.18 -4.72
C HIS A 189 9.23 -11.36 -5.53
N LEU A 190 9.24 -12.58 -4.95
CA LEU A 190 8.69 -13.76 -5.62
C LEU A 190 7.17 -13.67 -5.82
N ILE A 191 6.44 -13.12 -4.85
CA ILE A 191 5.00 -12.90 -4.97
C ILE A 191 4.70 -11.94 -6.12
N ASP A 192 5.40 -10.80 -6.18
CA ASP A 192 5.29 -9.79 -7.24
C ASP A 192 5.54 -10.44 -8.62
N ALA A 193 6.66 -11.16 -8.75
CA ALA A 193 7.02 -11.83 -9.99
C ALA A 193 6.02 -12.91 -10.46
N VAL A 194 5.33 -13.59 -9.53
CA VAL A 194 4.31 -14.61 -9.87
C VAL A 194 2.96 -13.98 -10.19
N GLU A 195 2.60 -12.89 -9.51
CA GLU A 195 1.38 -12.13 -9.76
C GLU A 195 1.41 -11.50 -11.16
N ASP A 196 2.54 -10.89 -11.53
CA ASP A 196 2.72 -10.18 -12.81
C ASP A 196 3.11 -11.11 -13.98
N LEU A 197 3.43 -12.38 -13.73
CA LEU A 197 3.94 -13.34 -14.73
C LEU A 197 3.11 -13.42 -16.03
N ALA A 198 1.79 -13.33 -15.93
CA ALA A 198 0.91 -13.41 -17.09
C ALA A 198 0.99 -12.14 -17.94
N ASP A 199 0.91 -10.98 -17.29
CA ASP A 199 0.84 -9.67 -17.92
C ASP A 199 2.22 -9.29 -18.49
N ASP A 200 3.31 -9.62 -17.78
CA ASP A 200 4.68 -9.41 -18.27
C ASP A 200 4.97 -10.26 -19.51
N ARG A 201 4.49 -11.51 -19.53
CA ARG A 201 4.65 -12.38 -20.70
C ARG A 201 3.86 -11.84 -21.89
N GLU A 202 2.68 -11.28 -21.68
CA GLU A 202 1.84 -10.72 -22.75
C GLU A 202 2.43 -9.43 -23.32
N THR A 203 2.95 -8.56 -22.45
CA THR A 203 3.49 -7.25 -22.82
C THR A 203 4.95 -7.30 -23.25
N GLY A 204 5.66 -8.40 -22.96
CA GLY A 204 7.10 -8.52 -23.16
C GLY A 204 7.92 -7.74 -22.14
N ALA A 205 7.33 -7.36 -21.00
CA ALA A 205 8.02 -6.71 -19.90
C ALA A 205 9.00 -7.68 -19.22
N TYR A 206 9.96 -7.11 -18.48
CA TYR A 206 10.92 -7.90 -17.73
C TYR A 206 10.23 -8.60 -16.55
N ASN A 207 10.45 -9.91 -16.42
CA ASN A 207 10.02 -10.70 -15.27
C ASN A 207 11.16 -11.63 -14.85
N PRO A 208 11.55 -11.67 -13.57
CA PRO A 208 12.72 -12.43 -13.12
C PRO A 208 12.55 -13.94 -13.31
N LEU A 209 11.32 -14.48 -13.28
CA LEU A 209 11.06 -15.90 -13.55
C LEU A 209 11.28 -16.24 -15.02
N LEU A 210 10.84 -15.35 -15.92
CA LEU A 210 11.05 -15.51 -17.35
C LEU A 210 12.53 -15.36 -17.71
N ALA A 211 13.21 -14.36 -17.16
CA ALA A 211 14.61 -14.07 -17.42
C ALA A 211 15.54 -15.21 -17.01
N THR A 212 15.23 -15.88 -15.90
CA THR A 212 16.02 -17.00 -15.35
C THR A 212 15.57 -18.37 -15.84
N GLY A 213 14.44 -18.46 -16.56
CA GLY A 213 13.82 -19.72 -16.94
C GLY A 213 13.27 -20.52 -15.76
N THR A 214 13.05 -19.87 -14.61
CA THR A 214 12.51 -20.52 -13.40
C THR A 214 11.04 -20.85 -13.62
N ASP A 215 10.67 -22.13 -13.44
CA ASP A 215 9.26 -22.54 -13.48
C ASP A 215 8.51 -22.21 -12.19
N LEU A 216 7.17 -22.23 -12.26
CA LEU A 216 6.32 -21.94 -11.08
C LEU A 216 6.54 -22.92 -9.92
N GLY A 217 6.94 -24.17 -10.20
CA GLY A 217 7.23 -25.15 -9.16
C GLY A 217 8.51 -24.82 -8.39
N GLU A 218 9.54 -24.34 -9.09
CA GLU A 218 10.78 -23.87 -8.50
C GLU A 218 10.61 -22.55 -7.74
N ALA A 219 9.91 -21.59 -8.34
CA ALA A 219 9.52 -20.35 -7.64
C ALA A 219 8.76 -20.67 -6.35
N ARG A 220 7.85 -21.65 -6.38
CA ARG A 220 7.10 -22.10 -5.19
C ARG A 220 8.03 -22.70 -4.13
N ARG A 221 8.99 -23.54 -4.53
CA ARG A 221 9.97 -24.12 -3.59
C ARG A 221 10.77 -23.02 -2.88
N HIS A 222 11.30 -22.05 -3.64
CA HIS A 222 12.03 -20.93 -3.06
C HIS A 222 11.17 -20.09 -2.10
N ALA A 223 9.90 -19.85 -2.44
CA ALA A 223 8.99 -19.14 -1.56
C ALA A 223 8.65 -19.95 -0.28
N ASP A 224 8.40 -21.25 -0.40
CA ASP A 224 8.14 -22.11 0.76
C ASP A 224 9.37 -22.21 1.68
N ASP A 225 10.59 -22.26 1.12
CA ASP A 225 11.84 -22.20 1.88
C ASP A 225 12.00 -20.87 2.60
N ALA A 226 11.73 -19.75 1.93
CA ALA A 226 11.78 -18.43 2.53
C ALA A 226 10.75 -18.28 3.66
N LEU A 227 9.53 -18.78 3.48
CA LEU A 227 8.49 -18.76 4.51
C LEU A 227 8.87 -19.62 5.72
N ARG A 228 9.50 -20.78 5.51
CA ARG A 228 10.07 -21.59 6.59
C ARG A 228 11.17 -20.84 7.35
N GLY A 229 12.12 -20.24 6.64
CA GLY A 229 13.19 -19.44 7.22
C GLY A 229 12.65 -18.26 8.04
N LEU A 230 11.67 -17.53 7.49
CA LEU A 230 10.98 -16.45 8.20
C LEU A 230 10.33 -16.94 9.49
N ARG A 231 9.64 -18.08 9.47
CA ARG A 231 9.01 -18.64 10.69
C ARG A 231 10.02 -19.00 11.77
N LEU A 232 11.18 -19.55 11.38
CA LEU A 232 12.25 -19.87 12.31
C LEU A 232 12.84 -18.60 12.92
N ALA A 233 13.20 -17.61 12.10
CA ALA A 233 13.71 -16.33 12.57
C ALA A 233 12.71 -15.64 13.52
N LEU A 234 11.41 -15.63 13.20
CA LEU A 234 10.38 -15.07 14.08
C LEU A 234 10.18 -15.85 15.39
N ALA A 235 10.51 -17.13 15.42
CA ALA A 235 10.42 -17.95 16.63
C ALA A 235 11.55 -17.63 17.61
N ASP A 236 12.71 -17.24 17.10
CA ASP A 236 13.90 -16.88 17.88
C ASP A 236 13.88 -15.44 18.42
N LEU A 237 12.93 -14.61 17.98
CA LEU A 237 12.80 -13.23 18.47
C LEU A 237 12.20 -13.14 19.86
N GLU A 238 12.85 -12.36 20.73
CA GLU A 238 12.28 -11.91 22.00
C GLU A 238 11.37 -10.69 21.76
N LEU A 239 10.06 -10.93 21.76
CA LEU A 239 9.02 -9.90 21.55
C LEU A 239 8.11 -9.79 22.77
N GLU A 240 7.86 -8.56 23.21
CA GLU A 240 6.85 -8.24 24.23
C GLU A 240 5.43 -8.56 23.74
N ARG A 241 5.18 -8.34 22.43
CA ARG A 241 3.84 -8.48 21.83
C ARG A 241 3.89 -9.26 20.49
N PRO A 242 4.16 -10.57 20.53
CA PRO A 242 4.37 -11.36 19.31
C PRO A 242 3.10 -11.58 18.47
N ARG A 243 1.90 -11.39 19.04
CA ARG A 243 0.63 -11.79 18.39
C ARG A 243 0.41 -11.14 17.03
N LEU A 244 0.60 -9.82 16.93
CA LEU A 244 0.35 -9.10 15.67
C LEU A 244 1.45 -9.38 14.64
N VAL A 245 2.70 -9.52 15.07
CA VAL A 245 3.83 -9.91 14.21
C VAL A 245 3.57 -11.29 13.60
N ARG A 246 3.20 -12.29 14.41
CA ARG A 246 2.86 -13.64 13.90
C ARG A 246 1.63 -13.64 12.99
N ALA A 247 0.64 -12.81 13.28
CA ALA A 247 -0.53 -12.71 12.42
C ALA A 247 -0.17 -12.18 11.01
N LEU A 248 0.73 -11.20 10.92
CA LEU A 248 1.10 -10.56 9.66
C LEU A 248 2.23 -11.32 8.92
N LEU A 249 3.35 -11.57 9.58
CA LEU A 249 4.55 -12.12 8.94
C LEU A 249 4.55 -13.65 8.79
N ASP A 250 3.72 -14.37 9.54
CA ASP A 250 3.58 -15.83 9.38
C ASP A 250 2.25 -16.18 8.70
N ARG A 251 1.12 -15.85 9.32
CA ARG A 251 -0.19 -16.30 8.82
C ARG A 251 -0.66 -15.58 7.56
N GLU A 252 -0.49 -14.27 7.48
CA GLU A 252 -0.89 -13.51 6.28
C GLU A 252 0.09 -13.77 5.14
N ALA A 253 1.40 -13.72 5.39
CA ALA A 253 2.42 -14.06 4.39
C ALA A 253 2.19 -15.43 3.75
N GLY A 254 1.89 -16.46 4.56
CA GLY A 254 1.55 -17.79 4.04
C GLY A 254 0.26 -17.81 3.22
N ARG A 255 -0.78 -17.10 3.66
CA ARG A 255 -2.05 -17.00 2.90
C ARG A 255 -1.89 -16.26 1.58
N SER A 256 -1.14 -15.16 1.55
CA SER A 256 -0.82 -14.42 0.33
C SER A 256 -0.09 -15.32 -0.66
N LEU A 257 0.90 -16.08 -0.19
CA LEU A 257 1.63 -17.03 -1.01
C LEU A 257 0.72 -18.11 -1.61
N ASP A 258 -0.12 -18.74 -0.78
CA ASP A 258 -1.06 -19.76 -1.25
C ASP A 258 -2.06 -19.20 -2.27
N HIS A 259 -2.55 -17.98 -2.03
CA HIS A 259 -3.51 -17.34 -2.91
C HIS A 259 -2.92 -17.03 -4.29
N VAL A 260 -1.77 -16.37 -4.35
CA VAL A 260 -1.12 -15.94 -5.59
C VAL A 260 -0.77 -17.14 -6.47
N PHE A 261 -0.14 -18.17 -5.88
CA PHE A 261 0.19 -19.38 -6.64
C PHE A 261 -1.06 -20.14 -7.10
N ALA A 262 -2.12 -20.20 -6.29
CA ALA A 262 -3.38 -20.82 -6.70
C ALA A 262 -4.07 -20.05 -7.83
N GLU A 263 -4.11 -18.71 -7.78
CA GLU A 263 -4.65 -17.86 -8.84
C GLU A 263 -3.87 -18.05 -10.15
N THR A 264 -2.53 -18.06 -10.10
CA THR A 264 -1.68 -18.21 -11.30
C THR A 264 -1.78 -19.61 -11.92
N VAL A 265 -1.86 -20.67 -11.10
CA VAL A 265 -2.11 -22.03 -11.60
C VAL A 265 -3.51 -22.14 -12.21
N GLN A 266 -4.52 -21.49 -11.65
CA GLN A 266 -5.85 -21.47 -12.26
C GLN A 266 -5.90 -20.67 -13.56
N ALA A 267 -5.16 -19.55 -13.64
CA ALA A 267 -5.05 -18.73 -14.84
C ALA A 267 -4.40 -19.49 -15.99
N SER A 268 -3.29 -20.19 -15.73
CA SER A 268 -2.61 -21.04 -16.73
C SER A 268 -3.48 -22.19 -17.27
N ARG A 269 -4.44 -22.68 -16.48
CA ARG A 269 -5.37 -23.76 -16.89
C ARG A 269 -6.58 -23.28 -17.69
N ARG A 270 -7.02 -22.02 -17.55
CA ARG A 270 -8.30 -21.54 -18.08
C ARG A 270 -8.19 -20.79 -19.43
N GLY A 271 -6.99 -20.68 -20.02
CA GLY A 271 -6.77 -19.82 -21.18
C GLY A 271 -6.97 -18.33 -20.83
N PRO A 272 -6.66 -17.39 -21.74
CA PRO A 272 -6.74 -15.97 -21.44
C PRO A 272 -8.21 -15.61 -21.17
N LYS A 273 -8.50 -15.27 -19.91
CA LYS A 273 -9.74 -14.56 -19.61
C LYS A 273 -9.60 -13.14 -20.17
N GLY A 274 -10.67 -12.61 -20.74
CA GLY A 274 -10.77 -11.21 -21.13
C GLY A 274 -10.38 -10.28 -19.98
N PRO A 275 -10.11 -8.99 -20.28
CA PRO A 275 -9.38 -8.10 -19.40
C PRO A 275 -9.96 -8.17 -17.99
N ARG A 276 -9.13 -8.62 -17.05
CA ARG A 276 -9.44 -8.43 -15.63
C ARG A 276 -9.66 -6.94 -15.45
N GLY A 277 -10.80 -6.54 -14.88
CA GLY A 277 -11.01 -5.15 -14.48
C GLY A 277 -9.82 -4.70 -13.63
N PRO A 278 -9.33 -3.45 -13.78
CA PRO A 278 -8.13 -3.01 -13.09
C PRO A 278 -8.34 -3.15 -11.57
N ARG A 279 -7.70 -4.15 -10.95
CA ARG A 279 -7.38 -4.08 -9.52
C ARG A 279 -6.61 -2.77 -9.34
N PRO A 280 -6.88 -1.95 -8.31
CA PRO A 280 -6.19 -0.68 -8.15
C PRO A 280 -4.70 -0.96 -8.05
N GLY A 281 -3.99 -0.64 -9.12
CA GLY A 281 -2.54 -0.70 -9.15
C GLY A 281 -2.01 0.11 -7.98
N TRP A 282 -0.91 -0.38 -7.42
CA TRP A 282 -0.02 0.43 -6.63
C TRP A 282 0.25 1.75 -7.41
N PRO A 283 0.01 2.96 -6.85
CA PRO A 283 -0.36 3.29 -5.49
C PRO A 283 -1.88 3.40 -5.23
N VAL A 284 -2.30 3.02 -4.01
CA VAL A 284 -3.61 3.38 -3.44
C VAL A 284 -3.87 4.87 -3.72
N PRO A 285 -4.96 5.26 -4.44
CA PRO A 285 -5.16 6.63 -4.88
C PRO A 285 -5.54 7.51 -3.69
N CYS A 286 -4.56 7.90 -2.88
CA CYS A 286 -4.69 8.88 -1.80
C CYS A 286 -4.94 10.30 -2.34
N PHE A 287 -4.83 10.50 -3.66
CA PHE A 287 -5.23 11.75 -4.35
C PHE A 287 -6.75 12.00 -4.23
N THR A 288 -7.55 10.93 -4.07
CA THR A 288 -9.00 11.05 -3.86
C THR A 288 -9.34 11.77 -2.56
N GLY A 289 -8.46 11.86 -1.56
CA GLY A 289 -8.76 12.55 -0.31
C GLY A 289 -9.02 14.06 -0.45
N THR A 290 -8.47 14.73 -1.46
CA THR A 290 -8.68 16.17 -1.71
C THR A 290 -9.82 16.40 -2.72
N LEU A 291 -10.04 15.45 -3.63
CA LEU A 291 -11.15 15.51 -4.59
C LEU A 291 -12.46 14.94 -4.05
N VAL A 292 -12.47 14.07 -3.03
CA VAL A 292 -13.71 13.50 -2.47
C VAL A 292 -14.68 14.58 -2.00
N CYS A 293 -14.21 15.70 -1.45
CA CYS A 293 -15.10 16.82 -1.10
C CYS A 293 -15.67 17.55 -2.33
N VAL A 294 -15.05 17.42 -3.51
CA VAL A 294 -15.47 18.04 -4.78
C VAL A 294 -16.16 17.02 -5.71
N THR A 295 -16.00 15.72 -5.47
CA THR A 295 -16.42 14.62 -6.35
C THR A 295 -17.26 13.57 -5.62
N CYS A 296 -17.94 13.91 -4.53
CA CYS A 296 -18.91 13.05 -3.87
C CYS A 296 -19.87 12.46 -4.93
N GLY A 297 -19.68 11.17 -5.29
CA GLY A 297 -20.50 10.47 -6.28
C GLY A 297 -19.90 10.20 -7.66
N VAL A 298 -18.68 10.66 -7.98
CA VAL A 298 -18.04 10.46 -9.31
C VAL A 298 -17.02 9.32 -9.32
N PHE A 299 -16.32 9.08 -8.21
CA PHE A 299 -15.39 7.95 -8.11
C PHE A 299 -16.13 6.71 -7.59
N GLN A 300 -16.07 5.61 -8.36
CA GLN A 300 -16.71 4.32 -8.06
C GLN A 300 -15.66 3.28 -7.66
N PRO A 301 -15.22 3.25 -6.39
CA PRO A 301 -14.40 2.16 -5.92
C PRO A 301 -15.24 0.88 -5.83
N GLU A 302 -14.79 -0.19 -6.48
CA GLU A 302 -15.42 -1.52 -6.50
C GLU A 302 -15.64 -2.14 -5.09
N TRP A 303 -14.88 -1.67 -4.11
CA TRP A 303 -14.94 -2.11 -2.71
C TRP A 303 -15.86 -1.27 -1.83
N SER A 304 -16.53 -0.25 -2.37
CA SER A 304 -17.53 0.51 -1.61
C SER A 304 -18.83 -0.28 -1.50
N GLU A 305 -19.44 -0.27 -0.31
CA GLU A 305 -20.77 -0.85 -0.07
C GLU A 305 -21.87 -0.25 -0.97
N HIS A 306 -21.58 0.88 -1.64
CA HIS A 306 -22.48 1.65 -2.51
C HIS A 306 -22.07 1.62 -3.98
N HIS A 307 -21.26 0.61 -4.35
CA HIS A 307 -20.85 0.40 -5.72
C HIS A 307 -22.06 -0.01 -6.57
N GLY A 308 -22.48 0.87 -7.48
CA GLY A 308 -23.65 0.67 -8.35
C GLY A 308 -24.90 1.47 -7.95
N ASP A 309 -24.92 2.08 -6.76
CA ASP A 309 -26.04 2.88 -6.26
C ASP A 309 -26.18 4.20 -7.01
N SER A 310 -27.33 4.88 -6.94
CA SER A 310 -27.55 6.18 -7.60
C SER A 310 -26.67 7.30 -6.98
N CYS A 311 -26.45 8.42 -7.68
CA CYS A 311 -25.65 9.52 -7.14
C CYS A 311 -26.16 10.02 -5.78
N GLY A 312 -27.48 10.04 -5.58
CA GLY A 312 -28.15 10.46 -4.34
C GLY A 312 -27.93 9.49 -3.18
N ASP A 313 -27.85 8.19 -3.43
CA ASP A 313 -27.61 7.18 -2.39
C ASP A 313 -26.11 7.02 -2.07
N ARG A 314 -25.23 7.63 -2.87
CA ARG A 314 -23.76 7.57 -2.71
C ARG A 314 -23.17 8.78 -2.01
N CYS A 315 -23.73 9.97 -2.25
CA CYS A 315 -23.16 11.19 -1.71
C CYS A 315 -23.31 11.21 -0.18
N TRP A 316 -22.19 11.38 0.53
CA TRP A 316 -22.21 11.46 1.99
C TRP A 316 -23.14 12.59 2.47
N CYS A 317 -23.18 13.71 1.74
CA CYS A 317 -24.06 14.83 2.04
C CYS A 317 -25.54 14.49 1.90
N THR A 318 -25.96 13.60 0.99
CA THR A 318 -27.38 13.22 0.84
C THR A 318 -27.79 12.09 1.78
N ARG A 319 -26.86 11.19 2.14
CA ARG A 319 -27.13 10.09 3.08
C ARG A 319 -27.12 10.49 4.56
N HIS A 320 -26.36 11.54 4.87
CA HIS A 320 -26.18 12.05 6.22
C HIS A 320 -26.61 13.51 6.35
N ALA A 321 -27.36 14.03 5.37
CA ALA A 321 -28.14 15.25 5.58
C ALA A 321 -29.29 14.95 6.55
N ASP A 322 -28.95 14.89 7.84
CA ASP A 322 -29.82 15.41 8.89
C ASP A 322 -29.70 16.95 8.90
N CYS A 323 -29.86 17.58 7.74
CA CYS A 323 -29.83 19.04 7.57
C CYS A 323 -31.24 19.64 7.49
N CYS A 324 -32.27 18.88 7.89
CA CYS A 324 -33.66 19.35 7.94
C CYS A 324 -34.13 19.75 9.35
N ASP A 325 -33.22 20.10 10.28
CA ASP A 325 -33.63 20.59 11.61
C ASP A 325 -33.05 21.94 12.04
N ASP A 326 -32.30 22.64 11.18
CA ASP A 326 -32.00 24.05 11.41
C ASP A 326 -31.90 24.79 10.07
N GLY A 327 -32.88 25.67 9.82
CA GLY A 327 -33.06 26.38 8.56
C GLY A 327 -31.79 27.09 8.10
N GLY A 328 -31.25 26.65 6.97
CA GLY A 328 -30.04 27.26 6.42
C GLY A 328 -29.41 26.57 5.21
N CYS A 329 -30.19 26.10 4.23
CA CYS A 329 -29.64 25.84 2.89
C CYS A 329 -30.73 25.94 1.81
N GLY A 330 -31.19 27.17 1.54
CA GLY A 330 -31.82 27.49 0.27
C GLY A 330 -30.78 27.47 -0.85
N ASN A 331 -31.18 26.96 -2.02
CA ASN A 331 -30.43 26.83 -3.27
C ASN A 331 -29.41 25.69 -3.38
N CYS A 332 -29.93 24.49 -3.61
CA CYS A 332 -29.30 23.51 -4.52
C CYS A 332 -30.27 23.06 -5.63
N ASP A 333 -31.14 23.97 -6.10
CA ASP A 333 -32.08 23.78 -7.23
C ASP A 333 -31.37 23.81 -8.61
N GLY A 334 -30.32 23.01 -8.78
CA GLY A 334 -29.50 23.05 -9.99
C GLY A 334 -29.03 21.69 -10.51
N CYS A 335 -29.54 20.57 -9.99
CA CYS A 335 -29.21 19.26 -10.52
C CYS A 335 -30.44 18.37 -10.56
N CYS A 336 -30.97 18.21 -11.78
CA CYS A 336 -31.95 17.21 -12.21
C CYS A 336 -33.43 17.59 -12.11
N ASP A 337 -33.80 18.70 -12.77
CA ASP A 337 -35.09 18.76 -13.43
C ASP A 337 -35.11 17.74 -14.59
N CYS A 338 -36.29 17.17 -14.88
CA CYS A 338 -36.59 16.12 -15.88
C CYS A 338 -36.61 14.65 -15.41
N CYS A 339 -37.07 14.38 -14.19
CA CYS A 339 -37.82 13.14 -13.95
C CYS A 339 -39.26 13.31 -14.48
N ASN A 340 -39.50 12.66 -15.61
CA ASN A 340 -40.80 12.46 -16.25
C ASN A 340 -41.69 11.60 -15.34
N CYS A 341 -42.42 12.22 -14.41
CA CYS A 341 -43.39 11.55 -13.55
C CYS A 341 -44.79 11.64 -14.17
N CYS A 342 -45.16 10.63 -14.95
CA CYS A 342 -46.55 10.21 -15.17
C CYS A 342 -46.53 8.73 -15.56
N ASP A 343 -46.74 7.85 -14.58
CA ASP A 343 -47.53 6.63 -14.76
C ASP A 343 -47.83 5.99 -13.39
N GLY A 344 -49.12 6.00 -13.01
CA GLY A 344 -49.71 4.88 -12.26
C GLY A 344 -49.74 4.94 -10.73
N CYS A 345 -50.72 5.69 -10.21
CA CYS A 345 -51.63 5.36 -9.10
C CYS A 345 -51.15 5.07 -7.66
N ASP A 346 -51.94 5.68 -6.76
CA ASP A 346 -52.32 5.31 -5.39
C ASP A 346 -51.34 5.57 -4.23
N CYS A 347 -51.51 6.74 -3.59
CA CYS A 347 -51.81 6.79 -2.16
C CYS A 347 -52.42 8.17 -1.77
N CYS A 348 -53.70 8.11 -1.39
CA CYS A 348 -54.54 9.21 -0.94
C CYS A 348 -54.16 9.76 0.44
N ASP A 349 -54.59 11.00 0.65
CA ASP A 349 -54.94 11.65 1.92
C ASP A 349 -53.86 11.81 3.00
N CYS A 350 -53.20 12.96 2.98
CA CYS A 350 -52.77 13.66 4.20
C CYS A 350 -53.10 15.16 4.05
N ASP A 351 -54.23 15.53 4.65
CA ASP A 351 -54.73 16.89 4.82
C ASP A 351 -53.91 17.59 5.93
N CYS A 352 -53.11 18.60 5.56
CA CYS A 352 -52.37 19.44 6.51
C CYS A 352 -52.97 20.84 6.51
N GLY A 353 -54.07 20.99 7.26
CA GLY A 353 -54.60 22.30 7.65
C GLY A 353 -53.59 23.06 8.52
N CYS A 354 -53.22 24.26 8.08
CA CYS A 354 -52.38 25.18 8.82
C CYS A 354 -53.15 25.82 9.98
N ASN A 355 -52.67 25.63 11.22
CA ASN A 355 -52.61 26.67 12.25
C ASN A 355 -51.58 26.32 13.31
#